data_AF-A0A537CVY5-F1
#
_entry.id   AF-A0A537CVY5-F1
#
_cell.length_a   1.000
_cell.length_b   1.000
_cell.length_c   1.000
_cell.angle_alpha   90.00
_cell.angle_beta   90.00
_cell.angle_gamma   90.00
#
_symmetry.space_group_name_H-M   'P 1'
#
loop_
_entity.id
_entity.type
_entity.pdbx_description
1 polymer ?
#
loop_
_entity_poly.entity_id
_entity_poly.type
_entity_poly.pdbx_seq_one_letter_code
_entity_poly.pdbx_strand_id
1 'polypeptide(L)' 'NFDLRPKGIIQMLDLLRPIYLKTAAYGHFGRDEPEFTWEGIDRARALRAAAGLKESAERAATLA' A
#
# COMPACT_ATOMS: atom_id res chain seq x y z
N ASN A 1 8.41 10.21 1.97
CA ASN A 1 7.52 9.04 2.12
C ASN A 1 6.54 8.92 0.96
N PHE A 2 5.80 9.97 0.61
CA PHE A 2 4.86 9.99 -0.53
C PHE A 2 5.00 11.28 -1.35
N ASP A 3 4.80 11.22 -2.66
CA ASP A 3 4.69 12.39 -3.55
C ASP A 3 3.20 12.64 -3.87
N LEU A 4 2.63 13.70 -3.28
CA LEU A 4 1.20 14.00 -3.39
C LEU A 4 0.84 14.87 -4.60
N ARG A 5 1.80 15.21 -5.46
CA ARG A 5 1.50 15.87 -6.74
C ARG A 5 0.72 14.90 -7.63
N PRO A 6 -0.16 15.37 -8.54
CA PRO A 6 -0.96 14.48 -9.39
C PRO A 6 -0.12 13.44 -10.16
N LYS A 7 0.98 13.88 -10.77
CA LYS A 7 1.92 12.98 -11.47
C LYS A 7 2.58 11.98 -10.51
N GLY A 8 2.92 12.41 -9.29
CA GLY A 8 3.51 11.56 -8.27
C GLY A 8 2.57 10.43 -7.84
N ILE A 9 1.29 10.75 -7.60
CA ILE A 9 0.26 9.76 -7.23
C ILE A 9 0.10 8.72 -8.35
N ILE A 10 -0.02 9.17 -9.60
CA ILE A 10 -0.14 8.29 -10.77
C ILE A 10 1.04 7.32 -10.85
N GLN A 11 2.26 7.80 -10.62
CA GLN A 11 3.48 6.99 -10.67
C GLN A 11 3.59 6.03 -9.49
N MET A 12 3.32 6.49 -8.26
CA MET A 12 3.43 5.64 -7.06
C MET A 12 2.44 4.49 -7.05
N LEU A 13 1.22 4.72 -7.58
CA LEU A 13 0.14 3.74 -7.60
C LEU A 13 0.00 3.05 -8.97
N ASP A 14 0.86 3.35 -9.94
CA ASP A 14 0.81 2.77 -11.29
C ASP A 14 -0.61 2.82 -11.92
N LEU A 15 -1.17 4.03 -12.03
CA LEU A 15 -2.60 4.22 -12.35
C LEU A 15 -2.91 4.27 -13.86
N LEU A 16 -1.92 4.38 -14.74
CA LEU A 16 -2.16 4.46 -16.19
C LEU A 16 -2.34 3.06 -16.81
N ARG A 17 -3.31 2.31 -16.28
CA ARG A 17 -3.64 0.93 -16.66
C ARG A 17 -5.16 0.71 -16.67
N PRO A 18 -5.68 -0.26 -17.44
CA PRO A 18 -7.11 -0.57 -17.47
C PRO A 18 -7.56 -1.39 -16.24
N ILE A 19 -7.45 -0.84 -15.03
CA ILE A 19 -7.68 -1.54 -13.75
C ILE A 19 -9.04 -1.26 -13.08
N TYR A 20 -9.81 -0.33 -13.62
CA TYR A 20 -10.93 0.30 -12.90
C TYR A 20 -12.25 -0.48 -12.95
N LEU A 21 -12.42 -1.46 -13.84
CA LEU A 21 -13.70 -2.15 -13.99
C LEU A 21 -14.11 -2.88 -12.70
N LYS A 22 -13.15 -3.52 -12.02
CA LYS A 22 -13.40 -4.25 -10.77
C LYS A 22 -13.85 -3.36 -9.62
N THR A 23 -13.50 -2.07 -9.62
CA THR A 23 -13.91 -1.13 -8.56
C THR A 23 -15.34 -0.61 -8.74
N ALA A 24 -15.94 -0.79 -9.93
CA ALA A 24 -17.28 -0.27 -10.25
C ALA A 24 -18.42 -0.96 -9.47
N ALA A 25 -18.14 -2.08 -8.81
CA ALA A 25 -19.04 -2.76 -7.90
C ALA A 25 -18.28 -3.21 -6.65
N TYR A 26 -19.00 -3.35 -5.53
CA TYR A 26 -18.46 -3.81 -4.24
C TYR A 26 -17.37 -2.90 -3.63
N GLY A 27 -17.31 -1.63 -4.07
CA GLY A 27 -16.45 -0.60 -3.49
C GLY A 27 -15.02 -0.58 -4.03
N HIS A 28 -14.36 0.56 -3.81
CA HIS A 28 -12.99 0.85 -4.24
C HIS A 28 -11.90 0.42 -3.25
N PHE A 29 -12.27 0.22 -1.98
CA PHE A 29 -11.32 0.03 -0.88
C PHE A 29 -11.59 -1.26 -0.09
N GLY A 30 -10.58 -1.73 0.64
CA GLY A 30 -10.68 -2.86 1.56
C GLY A 30 -10.70 -4.22 0.87
N ARG A 31 -10.22 -4.30 -0.37
CA ARG A 31 -10.21 -5.50 -1.21
C ARG A 31 -8.79 -5.80 -1.65
N ASP A 32 -8.29 -6.98 -1.30
CA ASP A 32 -6.95 -7.44 -1.68
C ASP A 32 -6.95 -8.00 -3.12
N GLU A 33 -6.84 -7.10 -4.09
CA GLU A 33 -6.79 -7.42 -5.52
C GLU A 33 -5.44 -6.95 -6.09
N PRO A 34 -4.79 -7.71 -7.00
CA PRO A 34 -3.49 -7.33 -7.58
C PRO A 34 -3.49 -5.97 -8.27
N GLU A 35 -4.64 -5.54 -8.78
CA GLU A 35 -4.79 -4.27 -9.48
C GLU A 35 -4.88 -3.06 -8.53
N PHE A 36 -5.28 -3.26 -7.28
CA PHE A 36 -5.57 -2.19 -6.31
C PHE A 36 -4.32 -1.84 -5.51
N THR A 37 -3.36 -1.22 -6.19
CA THR A 37 -2.05 -0.83 -5.63
C THR A 37 -2.15 0.09 -4.40
N TRP A 38 -3.25 0.82 -4.22
CA TRP A 38 -3.49 1.67 -3.06
C TRP A 38 -3.80 0.90 -1.77
N GLU A 39 -4.16 -0.38 -1.86
CA GLU A 39 -4.35 -1.27 -0.70
C GLU A 39 -3.01 -1.81 -0.17
N GLY A 40 -1.92 -1.63 -0.92
CA GLY A 40 -0.60 -2.09 -0.55
C GLY A 40 -0.07 -1.44 0.74
N ILE A 41 0.49 -2.27 1.64
CA ILE A 41 1.14 -1.85 2.89
C ILE A 41 2.67 -1.86 2.80
N ASP A 42 3.22 -1.83 1.58
CA ASP A 42 4.66 -1.89 1.29
C ASP A 42 5.47 -0.78 1.98
N ARG A 43 4.84 0.37 2.23
CA ARG A 43 5.44 1.51 2.94
C ARG A 43 5.42 1.39 4.46
N ALA A 44 4.66 0.47 5.05
CA ALA A 44 4.46 0.39 6.50
C ALA A 44 5.78 0.21 7.27
N ARG A 45 6.67 -0.67 6.79
CA ARG A 45 7.98 -0.90 7.42
C ARG A 45 8.86 0.35 7.36
N ALA A 46 8.90 1.02 6.20
CA ALA A 46 9.69 2.23 6.01
C ALA A 46 9.20 3.38 6.90
N LEU A 47 7.89 3.57 6.99
CA LEU A 47 7.27 4.57 7.88
C LEU A 47 7.58 4.29 9.35
N ARG A 48 7.46 3.02 9.76
CA ARG A 48 7.76 2.61 11.13
C ARG A 48 9.22 2.86 11.51
N ALA A 49 10.15 2.55 10.61
CA ALA A 49 11.57 2.83 10.79
C ALA A 49 11.85 4.35 10.85
N ALA A 50 11.24 5.13 9.96
CA ALA A 50 11.35 6.60 9.97
C ALA A 50 10.81 7.24 11.25
N ALA A 51 9.83 6.60 11.91
CA ALA A 51 9.31 7.01 13.20
C ALA A 51 10.20 6.60 14.39
N GLY A 52 11.35 5.97 14.17
CA GLY A 52 12.27 5.52 15.23
C GLY A 52 11.80 4.29 16.01
N LEU A 53 10.74 3.60 15.54
CA LEU A 53 10.22 2.40 16.19
C LEU A 53 11.06 1.18 15.75
N LYS A 54 11.80 0.56 16.69
CA LYS A 54 12.50 -0.72 16.46
C LYS A 54 11.51 -1.85 16.30
N GLU A 55 11.77 -2.84 15.44
CA GLU A 55 10.89 -4.02 15.30
C GLU A 55 10.61 -4.59 16.69
N SER A 56 9.33 -4.74 17.07
CA SER A 56 9.02 -5.36 18.34
C SER A 56 9.42 -6.83 18.24
N ALA A 57 10.20 -7.30 19.22
CA ALA A 57 10.72 -8.67 19.27
C ALA A 57 9.61 -9.75 19.20
N GLU A 58 8.34 -9.38 19.37
CA GLU A 58 7.17 -10.27 19.38
C GLU A 58 6.82 -10.87 18.02
N ARG A 59 7.07 -10.20 16.88
CA ARG A 59 6.69 -10.77 15.56
C ARG A 59 7.63 -11.85 15.04
N ALA A 60 8.84 -11.98 15.58
CA ALA A 60 9.75 -13.06 15.22
C ALA A 60 9.31 -14.42 15.79
N ALA A 61 8.45 -14.44 16.81
CA ALA A 61 8.04 -15.67 17.52
C ALA A 61 6.76 -16.33 16.97
N THR A 62 6.06 -15.73 16.01
CA THR A 62 4.78 -16.27 15.47
C THR A 62 4.91 -16.82 14.04
N LEU A 63 6.12 -16.86 13.49
CA LEU A 63 6.43 -17.40 12.15
C LEU A 63 7.50 -18.52 12.19
N ALA A 64 7.62 -19.19 13.34
CA ALA A 64 8.28 -20.49 13.51
C ALA A 64 7.23 -21.51 13.93
#